data_AF-A0A7K2QF42-F1
#
_entry.id   AF-A0A7K2QF42-F1
#
_cell.length_a   1.000
_cell.length_b   1.000
_cell.length_c   1.000
_cell.angle_alpha   90.00
_cell.angle_beta   90.00
_cell.angle_gamma   90.00
#
_symmetry.space_group_name_H-M   'P 1'
#
loop_
_entity.id
_entity.type
_entity.pdbx_description
1 polymer ?
#
loop_
_entity_poly.entity_id
_entity_poly.type
_entity_poly.pdbx_seq_one_letter_code
_entity_poly.pdbx_strand_id
1 'polypeptide(L)' 'MQAAVADGGKRISVHLADQDHRILAVALSHVAGAAPGGDDVLAELAALRSVVSCGSDLAPDGRRVWALLDVAPR' A
#
# COMPACT_ATOMS: atom_id res chain seq x y z
N MET A 1 6.01 4.68 -8.93
CA MET A 1 5.11 5.72 -9.49
C MET A 1 4.15 5.17 -10.56
N GLN A 2 4.59 4.26 -11.44
CA GLN A 2 3.76 3.66 -12.49
C GLN A 2 2.45 3.04 -11.95
N ALA A 3 2.50 2.29 -10.85
CA ALA A 3 1.30 1.71 -10.23
C ALA A 3 0.25 2.75 -9.81
N ALA A 4 0.67 3.88 -9.25
CA ALA A 4 -0.23 4.96 -8.88
C ALA A 4 -0.90 5.61 -10.11
N VAL A 5 -0.19 5.69 -11.25
CA VAL A 5 -0.74 6.20 -12.50
C VAL A 5 -1.77 5.22 -13.09
N ALA A 6 -1.48 3.92 -13.05
CA ALA A 6 -2.42 2.87 -13.48
C ALA A 6 -3.73 2.90 -12.67
N ASP A 7 -3.63 3.27 -11.39
CA ASP A 7 -4.75 3.41 -10.44
C ASP A 7 -5.48 4.76 -10.54
N GLY A 8 -5.33 5.47 -11.67
CA GLY A 8 -6.03 6.72 -11.95
C GLY A 8 -5.38 7.96 -11.34
N GLY A 9 -4.21 7.83 -10.70
CA GLY A 9 -3.38 8.92 -10.19
C GLY A 9 -4.04 9.74 -9.09
N LYS A 10 -4.91 10.69 -9.47
CA LYS A 10 -5.60 11.67 -8.60
C LYS A 10 -6.61 11.06 -7.64
N ARG A 11 -6.86 9.75 -7.77
CA ARG A 11 -7.88 8.99 -7.06
C ARG A 11 -7.27 8.03 -6.05
N ILE A 12 -6.11 8.39 -5.50
CA ILE A 12 -5.44 7.60 -4.47
C ILE A 12 -5.46 8.38 -3.17
N SER A 13 -5.97 7.78 -2.10
CA SER A 13 -5.78 8.28 -0.73
C SER A 13 -4.72 7.45 -0.02
N VAL A 14 -3.92 8.11 0.81
CA VAL A 14 -2.94 7.46 1.69
C VAL A 14 -3.38 7.64 3.13
N HIS A 15 -3.51 6.53 3.84
CA HIS A 15 -3.85 6.49 5.25
C HIS A 15 -2.63 6.01 6.03
N LEU A 16 -2.33 6.71 7.11
CA LEU A 16 -1.23 6.40 8.01
C LEU A 16 -1.79 6.18 9.42
N ALA A 17 -1.34 5.11 10.06
CA ALA A 17 -1.56 4.86 11.47
C ALA A 17 -0.24 4.41 12.09
N ASP A 18 0.03 4.81 13.33
CA ASP A 18 1.22 4.41 14.07
C ASP A 18 0.86 3.71 15.38
N GLN A 19 1.70 2.75 15.77
CA GLN A 19 1.63 2.06 17.05
C GLN A 19 2.97 1.33 17.31
N ASP A 20 3.51 1.40 18.53
CA ASP A 20 4.65 0.57 18.99
C ASP A 20 5.85 0.56 18.03
N HIS A 21 6.33 1.74 17.64
CA HIS A 21 7.42 1.91 16.65
C HIS A 21 7.14 1.30 15.29
N ARG A 22 5.87 1.14 14.94
CA ARG A 22 5.44 0.71 13.61
C ARG A 22 4.54 1.75 12.99
N ILE A 23 4.58 1.82 11.67
CA ILE A 23 3.66 2.60 10.86
C ILE A 23 2.97 1.66 9.88
N LEU A 24 1.64 1.66 9.88
CA LEU A 24 0.85 1.09 8.80
C LEU A 24 0.58 2.17 7.77
N ALA A 25 1.11 2.01 6.56
CA ALA A 25 0.77 2.83 5.41
C ALA A 25 -0.17 2.06 4.49
N VAL A 26 -1.30 2.67 4.15
CA VAL A 26 -2.29 2.10 3.23
C VAL A 26 -2.54 3.07 2.09
N ALA A 27 -2.35 2.61 0.86
CA ALA A 27 -2.75 3.32 -0.34
C ALA A 27 -4.05 2.70 -0.87
N LEU A 28 -5.12 3.49 -0.95
CA LEU A 28 -6.41 3.11 -1.51
C LEU A 28 -6.59 3.77 -2.88
N SER A 29 -6.75 2.96 -3.93
CA SER A 29 -7.21 3.43 -5.23
C SER A 29 -8.74 3.42 -5.28
N HIS A 30 -9.35 4.60 -5.48
CA HIS A 30 -10.81 4.79 -5.59
C HIS A 30 -11.37 4.40 -6.98
N VAL A 31 -10.66 3.56 -7.72
CA VAL A 31 -11.13 3.06 -9.03
C VAL A 31 -11.96 1.81 -8.78
N ALA A 32 -13.28 1.98 -8.80
CA ALA A 32 -14.23 0.87 -8.69
C ALA A 32 -14.00 -0.15 -9.82
N GLY A 33 -13.96 -1.44 -9.46
CA GLY A 33 -13.74 -2.53 -10.43
C GLY A 33 -12.31 -2.64 -10.97
N ALA A 34 -11.33 -2.00 -10.34
CA ALA A 34 -9.92 -2.22 -10.67
C ALA A 34 -9.58 -3.71 -10.52
N ALA A 35 -8.97 -4.28 -11.55
CA ALA A 35 -8.51 -5.66 -11.52
C ALA A 35 -7.51 -5.89 -10.36
N PRO A 36 -7.43 -7.11 -9.80
CA PRO A 36 -6.33 -7.49 -8.93
C PRO A 36 -5.01 -7.12 -9.63
N GLY A 37 -4.14 -6.45 -8.90
CA GLY A 37 -2.86 -5.98 -9.39
C GLY A 37 -2.07 -5.34 -8.26
N GLY A 38 -0.82 -5.03 -8.53
CA GLY A 38 0.12 -4.61 -7.50
C GLY A 38 1.02 -5.74 -6.99
N ASP A 39 1.03 -6.92 -7.62
CA ASP A 39 1.96 -7.99 -7.27
C ASP A 39 3.43 -7.54 -7.42
N ASP A 40 3.74 -6.76 -8.46
CA ASP A 40 5.06 -6.13 -8.62
C ASP A 40 5.36 -5.15 -7.48
N VAL A 41 4.34 -4.39 -7.03
CA VAL A 41 4.47 -3.44 -5.92
C VAL A 41 4.68 -4.19 -4.60
N LEU A 42 3.98 -5.32 -4.39
CA LEU A 42 4.18 -6.16 -3.21
C LEU A 42 5.56 -6.80 -3.19
N ALA A 43 6.07 -7.22 -4.34
CA ALA A 43 7.45 -7.72 -4.46
C ALA A 43 8.47 -6.62 -4.13
N GLU A 44 8.28 -5.40 -4.65
CA GLU A 44 9.11 -4.24 -4.32
C GLU A 44 9.05 -3.88 -2.83
N LEU A 45 7.87 -3.88 -2.22
CA LEU A 45 7.68 -3.62 -0.79
C LEU A 45 8.36 -4.69 0.07
N ALA A 46 8.17 -5.97 -0.26
CA ALA A 46 8.78 -7.08 0.45
C ALA A 46 10.33 -7.06 0.41
N ALA A 47 10.92 -6.42 -0.60
CA ALA A 47 12.38 -6.25 -0.70
C ALA A 47 12.93 -5.16 0.24
N LEU A 48 12.08 -4.29 0.81
CA LEU A 48 12.52 -3.20 1.68
C LEU A 48 12.79 -3.70 3.11
N ARG A 49 13.97 -3.40 3.63
CA ARG A 49 14.38 -3.81 4.99
C ARG A 49 13.55 -3.23 6.13
N SER A 50 12.81 -2.16 5.91
CA SER A 50 11.91 -1.57 6.90
C SER A 50 10.52 -2.20 6.87
N VAL A 51 10.16 -2.97 5.85
CA VAL A 51 8.84 -3.60 5.75
C VAL A 51 8.83 -4.88 6.59
N VAL A 52 7.95 -4.91 7.58
CA VAL A 52 7.67 -6.08 8.43
C VAL A 52 6.71 -7.03 7.71
N SER A 53 5.72 -6.47 7.03
CA SER A 53 4.72 -7.21 6.26
C SER A 53 4.05 -6.28 5.25
N CYS A 54 3.56 -6.81 4.14
CA CYS A 54 2.79 -6.05 3.16
C CYS A 54 1.73 -6.95 2.53
N GLY A 55 0.75 -6.32 1.89
CA GLY A 55 -0.32 -7.05 1.22
C GLY A 55 -1.24 -6.14 0.44
N SER A 56 -2.21 -6.75 -0.22
CA SER A 56 -3.29 -6.07 -0.92
C SER A 56 -4.62 -6.71 -0.60
N ASP A 57 -5.68 -5.92 -0.68
CA ASP A 57 -7.05 -6.40 -0.54
C ASP A 57 -8.00 -5.58 -1.41
N LEU A 58 -9.16 -6.16 -1.72
CA LEU A 58 -10.24 -5.50 -2.43
C LEU A 58 -11.31 -5.08 -1.42
N ALA A 59 -11.67 -3.80 -1.45
CA ALA A 59 -12.73 -3.21 -0.67
C ALA A 59 -13.83 -2.65 -1.59
N PRO A 60 -15.05 -2.39 -1.07
CA PRO A 60 -16.14 -1.84 -1.88
C PRO A 60 -15.81 -0.49 -2.53
N ASP A 61 -14.92 0.29 -1.93
CA ASP A 61 -14.45 1.60 -2.41
C ASP A 61 -13.22 1.50 -3.33
N GLY A 62 -12.64 0.31 -3.48
CA GLY A 62 -11.59 0.03 -4.46
C GLY A 62 -10.48 -0.87 -3.92
N ARG A 63 -9.31 -0.82 -4.56
CA ARG A 63 -8.17 -1.69 -4.19
C ARG A 63 -7.27 -1.00 -3.17
N ARG A 64 -6.86 -1.75 -2.15
CA ARG A 64 -5.88 -1.32 -1.16
C ARG A 64 -4.58 -2.08 -1.30
N VAL A 65 -3.47 -1.37 -1.17
CA VAL A 65 -2.13 -1.93 -0.93
C VAL A 65 -1.65 -1.36 0.38
N TRP A 66 -1.07 -2.19 1.23
CA TRP A 66 -0.60 -1.78 2.54
C TRP A 66 0.79 -2.33 2.84
N ALA A 67 1.52 -1.60 3.68
CA ALA A 67 2.79 -2.02 4.23
C ALA A 67 2.86 -1.64 5.71
N LEU A 68 3.24 -2.60 6.55
CA LEU A 68 3.61 -2.39 7.94
C LEU A 68 5.12 -2.17 7.99
N LEU A 69 5.52 -1.00 8.48
CA LEU A 69 6.90 -0.56 8.55
C LEU A 69 7.40 -0.61 9.99
N ASP A 70 8.62 -1.08 10.19
CA ASP A 70 9.39 -0.83 11.41
C ASP A 70 10.10 0.52 11.27
N VAL A 71 9.84 1.41 12.23
CA VAL A 71 10.42 2.76 12.29
C VAL A 71 11.33 2.96 13.49
N ALA A 72 11.74 1.87 14.16
CA ALA A 72 12.78 1.95 15.17
C ALA A 72 14.06 2.57 14.58
N PRO A 73 14.72 3.49 15.30
CA PRO A 73 16.02 4.04 14.89
C PRO A 73 17.03 2.91 14.67
N ARG A 74 17.82 3.03 13.60
CA ARG A 74 18.87 2.07 13.25
C ARG A 74 20.23 2.54 13.70
#